data_AF-A0A2K5IIA0-F1
#
_entry.id   AF-A0A2K5IIA0-F1
#
_cell.length_a   1.000
_cell.length_b   1.000
_cell.length_c   1.000
_cell.angle_alpha   90.00
_cell.angle_beta   90.00
_cell.angle_gamma   90.00
#
_symmetry.space_group_name_H-M   'P 1'
#
loop_
_entity.id
_entity.type
_entity.pdbx_description
1 polymer ?
#
loop_
_entity_poly.entity_id
_entity_poly.type
_entity_poly.pdbx_seq_one_letter_code
_entity_poly.pdbx_strand_id
1 'polypeptide(L)'
;MSVHMPAMKICEKLKKLDSQICELKYEKTLDLASVDLRKMRVAELKQILHSWGEECRACAEKTDYVNLIQELAPKYAATHRKTEL
;
A
#
# COMPACT_ATOMS: atom_id res chain seq x y z
N MET A 1 -12.52 -22.31 21.48
CA MET A 1 -12.35 -21.96 20.05
C MET A 1 -13.29 -22.87 19.26
N SER A 2 -14.34 -22.34 18.63
CA SER A 2 -15.31 -23.16 17.89
C SER A 2 -14.74 -23.53 16.53
N VAL A 3 -14.30 -24.78 16.41
CA VAL A 3 -13.39 -25.30 15.37
C VAL A 3 -14.04 -25.67 14.03
N HIS A 4 -15.20 -25.11 13.63
CA HIS A 4 -15.85 -25.55 12.38
C HIS A 4 -16.72 -24.52 11.63
N MET A 5 -16.70 -23.24 12.00
CA MET A 5 -17.47 -22.24 11.26
C MET A 5 -16.61 -21.63 10.13
N PRO A 6 -17.01 -21.74 8.85
CA PRO A 6 -16.21 -21.19 7.76
C PRO A 6 -16.14 -19.66 7.86
N ALA A 7 -14.96 -19.09 7.56
CA ALA A 7 -14.68 -17.66 7.66
C ALA A 7 -15.73 -16.78 6.95
N MET A 8 -16.25 -17.24 5.81
CA MET A 8 -17.36 -16.60 5.09
C MET A 8 -18.62 -16.42 5.95
N LYS A 9 -19.03 -17.46 6.69
CA LYS A 9 -20.21 -17.38 7.56
C LYS A 9 -19.96 -16.48 8.77
N ILE A 10 -18.70 -16.36 9.20
CA ILE A 10 -18.29 -15.46 10.28
C ILE A 10 -18.42 -14.01 9.81
N CYS A 11 -17.89 -13.63 8.64
CA CYS A 11 -18.09 -12.27 8.11
C CYS A 11 -19.59 -11.96 7.92
N GLU A 12 -20.39 -12.91 7.40
CA GLU A 12 -21.84 -12.71 7.25
C GLU A 12 -22.58 -12.45 8.57
N LYS A 13 -22.15 -13.09 9.67
CA LYS A 13 -22.68 -12.79 11.01
C LYS A 13 -22.17 -11.46 11.55
N LEU A 14 -20.88 -11.19 11.40
CA LEU A 14 -20.24 -9.96 11.87
C LEU A 14 -20.79 -8.74 11.14
N LYS A 15 -21.05 -8.83 9.83
CA LYS A 15 -21.65 -7.78 9.01
C LYS A 15 -23.01 -7.30 9.54
N LYS A 16 -23.79 -8.19 10.18
CA LYS A 16 -25.09 -7.83 10.79
C LYS A 16 -24.94 -7.12 12.13
N LEU A 17 -23.81 -7.30 12.80
CA LEU A 17 -23.51 -6.70 14.09
C LEU A 17 -22.75 -5.38 13.91
N ASP A 18 -21.79 -5.36 13.00
CA ASP A 18 -20.98 -4.22 12.63
C ASP A 18 -20.53 -4.37 11.17
N SER A 19 -21.10 -3.55 10.28
CA SER A 19 -20.78 -3.63 8.85
C SER A 19 -19.37 -3.14 8.55
N GLN A 20 -18.81 -2.26 9.40
CA GLN A 20 -17.51 -1.65 9.18
C GLN A 20 -16.40 -2.70 9.12
N ILE A 21 -16.53 -3.80 9.88
CA ILE A 21 -15.57 -4.92 9.89
C ILE A 21 -15.41 -5.57 8.51
N CYS A 22 -16.51 -5.82 7.78
CA CYS A 22 -16.43 -6.43 6.43
C CYS A 22 -16.24 -5.38 5.32
N GLU A 23 -16.35 -4.09 5.63
CA GLU A 23 -16.06 -2.98 4.71
C GLU A 23 -14.59 -2.54 4.74
N LEU A 24 -13.79 -3.07 5.68
CA LEU A 24 -12.35 -2.91 5.73
C LEU A 24 -11.71 -3.43 4.43
N LYS A 25 -11.41 -2.49 3.52
CA LYS A 25 -10.55 -2.73 2.37
C LYS A 25 -9.13 -2.34 2.77
N TYR A 26 -8.24 -3.32 2.79
CA TYR A 26 -6.82 -3.02 2.77
C TYR A 26 -6.52 -2.27 1.47
N GLU A 27 -5.93 -1.08 1.59
CA GLU A 27 -5.45 -0.36 0.43
C GLU A 27 -4.48 -1.27 -0.32
N LYS A 28 -4.77 -1.49 -1.60
CA LYS A 28 -3.99 -2.38 -2.45
C LYS A 28 -2.57 -1.83 -2.48
N THR A 29 -1.68 -2.50 -1.74
CA THR A 29 -0.28 -2.10 -1.64
C THR A 29 0.28 -1.98 -3.04
N LEU A 30 0.82 -0.82 -3.39
CA LEU A 30 1.53 -0.63 -4.64
C LEU A 30 2.80 -1.49 -4.52
N ASP A 31 2.77 -2.67 -5.12
CA ASP A 31 3.89 -3.59 -5.09
C ASP A 31 4.99 -3.03 -6.01
N LEU A 32 5.84 -2.20 -5.43
CA LEU A 32 6.93 -1.51 -6.12
C LEU A 32 7.94 -2.50 -6.73
N ALA A 33 7.94 -3.76 -6.28
CA ALA A 33 8.76 -4.83 -6.84
C ALA A 33 8.19 -5.35 -8.17
N SER A 34 6.87 -5.39 -8.32
CA SER A 34 6.21 -5.75 -9.57
C SER A 34 6.02 -4.58 -10.54
N VAL A 35 6.04 -3.33 -10.06
CA VAL A 35 5.77 -2.16 -10.90
C VAL A 35 7.04 -1.65 -11.61
N ASP A 36 6.96 -1.47 -12.93
CA ASP A 36 8.02 -0.85 -13.72
C ASP A 36 8.02 0.67 -13.52
N LEU A 37 8.73 1.17 -12.50
CA LEU A 37 8.87 2.61 -12.21
C LEU A 37 9.38 3.42 -13.41
N ARG A 38 10.18 2.79 -14.29
CA ARG A 38 10.66 3.40 -15.54
C ARG A 38 9.56 3.66 -16.56
N LYS A 39 8.45 2.91 -16.53
CA LYS A 39 7.30 3.11 -17.45
C LYS A 39 6.29 4.13 -16.92
N MET A 40 6.35 4.47 -15.64
CA MET A 40 5.44 5.43 -15.02
C MET A 40 5.70 6.86 -15.49
N ARG A 41 4.67 7.71 -15.42
CA ARG A 41 4.82 9.16 -15.66
C ARG A 41 5.42 9.83 -14.42
N VAL A 42 6.10 10.96 -14.61
CA VAL A 42 6.67 11.74 -13.49
C VAL A 42 5.60 12.14 -12.47
N ALA A 43 4.38 12.42 -12.92
CA ALA A 43 3.25 12.71 -12.02
C ALA A 43 2.93 11.52 -11.07
N GLU A 44 2.95 10.29 -11.59
CA GLU A 44 2.71 9.08 -10.79
C GLU A 44 3.84 8.86 -9.79
N LEU A 45 5.09 9.05 -10.22
CA LEU A 45 6.27 8.95 -9.33
C LEU A 45 6.18 9.99 -8.18
N LYS A 46 5.76 11.22 -8.49
CA LYS A 46 5.50 12.25 -7.47
C LYS A 46 4.37 11.88 -6.53
N GLN A 47 3.29 11.25 -7.02
CA GLN A 47 2.20 10.77 -6.18
C GLN A 47 2.65 9.69 -5.19
N ILE A 48 3.54 8.78 -5.61
CA ILE A 48 4.12 7.77 -4.72
C ILE A 48 4.89 8.44 -3.57
N LEU A 49 5.78 9.38 -3.88
CA LEU A 49 6.55 10.11 -2.87
C LEU A 49 5.62 10.89 -1.93
N HIS A 50 4.62 11.60 -2.47
CA HIS A 50 3.65 12.34 -1.68
C HIS A 50 2.83 11.44 -0.74
N SER A 51 2.46 10.23 -1.18
CA SER A 51 1.76 9.24 -0.35
C SER A 51 2.61 8.81 0.86
N TRP A 52 3.94 8.82 0.72
CA TRP A 52 4.88 8.57 1.81
C TRP A 52 5.21 9.81 2.65
N GLY A 53 4.67 10.98 2.29
CA GLY A 53 5.02 12.27 2.89
C GLY A 53 6.40 12.78 2.47
N GLU A 54 6.99 12.20 1.43
CA GLU A 54 8.31 12.53 0.93
C GLU A 54 8.21 13.50 -0.25
N GLU A 55 9.14 14.44 -0.33
CA GLU A 55 9.24 15.40 -1.43
C GLU A 55 10.66 15.40 -1.97
N CYS A 56 10.82 15.18 -3.28
CA CYS A 56 12.12 15.31 -3.90
C CYS A 56 12.41 16.76 -4.29
N ARG A 57 13.24 17.44 -3.49
CA ARG A 57 13.67 18.82 -3.76
C ARG A 57 14.82 18.93 -4.77
N ALA A 58 15.57 17.86 -4.99
CA ALA A 58 16.73 17.83 -5.89
C ALA A 58 16.49 17.06 -7.21
N CYS A 59 15.31 16.50 -7.43
CA CYS A 59 15.01 15.71 -8.62
C CYS A 59 14.75 16.60 -9.85
N ALA A 60 15.74 16.71 -10.74
CA ALA A 60 15.59 17.36 -12.04
C ALA A 60 15.07 16.41 -13.15
N GLU A 61 15.45 15.14 -13.08
CA GLU A 61 15.16 14.14 -14.11
C GLU A 61 14.26 13.03 -13.60
N LYS A 62 13.52 12.36 -14.52
CA LYS A 62 12.65 11.22 -14.18
C LYS A 62 13.42 10.10 -13.47
N THR A 63 14.65 9.85 -13.89
CA THR A 63 15.55 8.84 -13.30
C THR A 63 15.82 9.13 -11.83
N ASP A 64 15.91 10.40 -11.44
CA ASP A 64 16.15 10.82 -10.06
C ASP A 64 14.97 10.43 -9.15
N TYR A 65 13.72 10.68 -9.61
CA TYR A 65 12.52 10.22 -8.92
C TYR A 65 12.48 8.70 -8.78
N VAL A 66 12.85 7.96 -9.83
CA VAL A 66 12.87 6.48 -9.82
C VAL A 66 13.91 5.94 -8.84
N ASN A 67 15.08 6.58 -8.74
CA ASN A 67 16.13 6.19 -7.79
C ASN A 67 15.68 6.45 -6.36
N LEU A 68 15.19 7.67 -6.07
CA LEU A 68 14.69 8.02 -4.74
C LEU A 68 13.58 7.06 -4.27
N ILE A 69 12.64 6.74 -5.16
CA ILE A 69 11.57 5.79 -4.85
C ILE A 69 12.13 4.41 -4.50
N GLN A 70 13.14 3.91 -5.23
CA GLN A 70 13.76 2.62 -4.93
C GLN A 70 14.52 2.62 -3.60
N GLU A 71 15.18 3.73 -3.25
CA GLU A 71 15.89 3.88 -1.98
C GLU A 71 14.93 3.93 -0.77
N LEU A 72 13.76 4.56 -0.96
CA LEU A 72 12.75 4.69 0.08
C LEU A 72 11.81 3.48 0.17
N ALA A 73 11.55 2.80 -0.94
CA ALA A 73 10.67 1.62 -1.04
C ALA A 73 10.84 0.61 0.12
N PRO A 74 12.05 0.12 0.48
CA PRO A 74 12.20 -0.85 1.57
C PRO A 74 11.79 -0.30 2.95
N LYS A 75 11.94 1.00 3.20
CA LYS A 75 11.54 1.64 4.46
C LYS A 75 10.03 1.66 4.63
N TYR A 76 9.31 2.00 3.56
CA TYR A 76 7.84 2.11 3.58
C TYR A 76 7.15 0.75 3.38
N ALA A 77 7.76 -0.19 2.65
CA ALA A 77 7.28 -1.57 2.53
C ALA A 77 7.28 -2.31 3.88
N ALA A 78 8.26 -2.06 4.75
CA ALA A 78 8.30 -2.63 6.09
C ALA A 78 7.31 -1.96 7.06
N THR A 79 7.04 -0.67 6.85
CA THR A 79 6.13 0.12 7.71
C THR A 79 4.67 -0.26 7.45
N HIS A 80 4.27 -0.47 6.20
CA HIS A 80 2.89 -0.86 5.87
C HIS A 80 2.50 -2.24 6.41
N ARG A 81 3.44 -3.20 6.45
CA ARG A 81 3.19 -4.53 7.04
C ARG A 81 2.89 -4.50 8.54
N LYS A 82 3.27 -3.44 9.26
CA LYS A 82 2.98 -3.30 10.69
C LYS A 82 1.57 -2.81 10.98
N THR A 83 0.93 -2.14 10.02
CA THR A 83 -0.49 -1.75 10.13
C THR A 83 -1.42 -2.92 9.77
N GLU A 84 -0.87 -4.04 9.28
CA GLU A 84 -1.59 -5.27 8.92
C GLU A 84 -1.59 -6.35 10.03
N LEU A 85 -1.11 -6.03 11.25
CA LEU A 85 -1.10 -6.97 12.39
C LEU A 85 -2.06 -6.56 13.52
#